data_AF-A0A6N1MI79-F1
#
_entry.id   AF-A0A6N1MI79-F1
#
_cell.length_a   1.000
_cell.length_b   1.000
_cell.length_c   1.000
_cell.angle_alpha   90.00
_cell.angle_beta   90.00
_cell.angle_gamma   90.00
#
_symmetry.space_group_name_H-M   'P 1'
#
loop_
_entity.id
_entity.type
_entity.pdbx_description
1 polymer ?
#
loop_
_entity_poly.entity_id
_entity_poly.type
_entity_poly.pdbx_seq_one_letter_code
_entity_poly.pdbx_strand_id
1 'polypeptide(L)'
;MFCSQCGQSNIENAKFCSSCGNKLENFDESQAAFQQPTKNDNELLTGHKKKQPRLWNPNAAINWSLLLTPVFGSYLQMKNWQEIGSTTEANNAKYWLVGTIIFILFLNLGTPFIWDDPYQLQTYPKSLGILYIIIWYFAFAKSQSDFVKKHLHSNYQKKSWGIPLIIASIILISSFTILMATSSTIIDAKYKSSALNSQKKPWEMDWDQTNNQVQTEQNTTAENHSEKYVQESNSSNPFSDPNYGKDLNISDKTQSAEQLHYDSILAVHPDALEIAKQKEFENWINSHSPEWRKYYDDVANSGTADQVIQMMNDYKANIIH
;
A
#
# COMPACT_ATOMS: atom_id res chain seq x y z
N MET A 1 0.00 63.30 -5.51
CA MET A 1 0.72 64.59 -5.33
C MET A 1 2.08 64.53 -6.03
N PHE A 2 2.56 65.63 -6.61
CA PHE A 2 3.87 65.64 -7.30
C PHE A 2 4.96 66.24 -6.41
N CYS A 3 6.16 65.67 -6.47
CA CYS A 3 7.31 66.22 -5.74
C CYS A 3 7.81 67.49 -6.41
N SER A 4 7.94 68.58 -5.63
CA SER A 4 8.46 69.86 -6.12
C SER A 4 9.93 69.84 -6.54
N GLN A 5 10.71 68.84 -6.10
CA GLN A 5 12.13 68.73 -6.40
C GLN A 5 12.44 67.87 -7.63
N CYS A 6 11.73 66.76 -7.84
CA CYS A 6 12.02 65.83 -8.93
C CYS A 6 10.85 65.53 -9.86
N GLY A 7 9.67 66.11 -9.62
CA GLY A 7 8.47 65.91 -10.45
C GLY A 7 7.81 64.54 -10.33
N GLN A 8 8.34 63.63 -9.51
CA GLN A 8 7.77 62.29 -9.33
C GLN A 8 6.34 62.35 -8.78
N SER A 9 5.45 61.53 -9.35
CA SER A 9 4.11 61.30 -8.78
C SER A 9 4.20 60.39 -7.57
N ASN A 10 3.64 60.83 -6.45
CA ASN A 10 3.59 60.11 -5.19
C ASN A 10 2.13 59.88 -4.77
N ILE A 11 1.91 58.78 -4.03
CA ILE A 11 0.61 58.45 -3.43
C ILE A 11 0.10 59.62 -2.58
N GLU A 12 -1.22 59.82 -2.57
CA GLU A 12 -1.84 60.84 -1.72
C GLU A 12 -1.56 60.50 -0.24
N ASN A 13 -1.05 61.48 0.52
CA ASN A 13 -0.54 61.37 1.90
C ASN A 13 0.88 60.80 2.09
N ALA A 14 1.70 60.67 1.03
CA ALA A 14 3.12 60.34 1.21
C ALA A 14 3.87 61.46 1.96
N LYS A 15 4.52 61.13 3.08
CA LYS A 15 5.34 62.09 3.85
C LYS A 15 6.65 62.47 3.16
N PHE A 16 7.17 61.56 2.33
CA PHE A 16 8.43 61.71 1.59
C PHE A 16 8.26 61.23 0.15
N CYS A 17 9.02 61.83 -0.76
CA CYS A 17 9.05 61.40 -2.15
C CYS A 17 9.71 60.04 -2.29
N SER A 18 9.08 59.11 -3.00
CA SER A 18 9.58 57.76 -3.27
C SER A 18 10.82 57.70 -4.17
N SER A 19 11.13 58.79 -4.88
CA SER A 19 12.25 58.85 -5.83
C SER A 19 13.45 59.59 -5.24
N CYS A 20 13.29 60.83 -4.78
CA CYS A 20 14.41 61.65 -4.29
C CYS A 20 14.48 61.76 -2.77
N GLY A 21 13.52 61.21 -2.03
CA GLY A 21 13.49 61.26 -0.56
C GLY A 21 13.09 62.61 0.04
N ASN A 22 12.80 63.63 -0.77
CA ASN A 22 12.44 64.95 -0.24
C ASN A 22 11.11 64.92 0.51
N LYS A 23 11.00 65.68 1.61
CA LYS A 23 9.75 65.79 2.38
C LYS A 23 8.69 66.48 1.53
N LEU A 24 7.48 65.92 1.52
CA LEU A 24 6.34 66.48 0.81
C LEU A 24 5.48 67.24 1.82
N GLU A 25 5.32 68.54 1.61
CA GLU A 25 4.56 69.41 2.52
C GLU A 25 3.09 69.53 2.09
N ASN A 26 2.21 69.69 3.10
CA ASN A 26 0.82 70.17 3.09
C ASN A 26 -0.24 69.08 3.44
N PHE A 27 -1.20 69.24 4.36
CA PHE A 27 -1.80 70.42 5.03
C PHE A 27 -2.15 70.10 6.52
N ASP A 28 -2.29 71.16 7.32
CA ASP A 28 -2.10 71.23 8.77
C ASP A 28 -3.10 70.53 9.72
N GLU A 29 -2.50 70.05 10.82
CA GLU A 29 -3.10 69.61 12.07
C GLU A 29 -3.12 70.82 13.04
N SER A 30 -4.15 71.68 12.98
CA SER A 30 -4.60 72.45 14.17
C SER A 30 -5.86 73.29 13.90
N GLN A 31 -6.88 73.08 14.77
CA GLN A 31 -8.05 73.91 15.11
C GLN A 31 -9.45 73.34 14.78
N ALA A 32 -9.97 72.50 15.69
CA ALA A 32 -11.38 72.44 16.13
C ALA A 32 -11.41 71.56 17.39
N ALA A 33 -11.40 72.13 18.61
CA ALA A 33 -12.58 72.48 19.38
C ALA A 33 -13.56 71.30 19.57
N PHE A 34 -13.73 70.92 20.83
CA PHE A 34 -14.74 70.00 21.37
C PHE A 34 -16.06 69.99 20.57
N GLN A 35 -16.35 68.87 19.94
CA GLN A 35 -17.70 68.37 19.68
C GLN A 35 -17.59 66.86 19.46
N GLN A 36 -18.24 66.07 20.32
CA GLN A 36 -18.58 64.68 20.00
C GLN A 36 -19.69 64.70 18.94
N PRO A 37 -19.58 63.91 17.87
CA PRO A 37 -20.79 63.31 17.31
C PRO A 37 -20.61 61.83 16.89
N THR A 38 -21.56 61.04 17.39
CA THR A 38 -22.31 60.01 16.66
C THR A 38 -21.55 58.95 15.86
N LYS A 39 -21.41 57.77 16.49
CA LYS A 39 -21.87 56.46 15.99
C LYS A 39 -22.47 56.51 14.56
N ASN A 40 -21.65 56.28 13.52
CA ASN A 40 -21.98 55.37 12.39
C ASN A 40 -21.05 55.38 11.16
N ASP A 41 -19.99 56.18 11.05
CA ASP A 41 -19.24 56.24 9.76
C ASP A 41 -17.77 55.76 9.83
N ASN A 42 -17.44 54.87 10.78
CA ASN A 42 -16.09 54.28 10.93
C ASN A 42 -15.97 52.84 10.40
N GLU A 43 -16.80 52.43 9.42
CA GLU A 43 -16.77 51.07 8.84
C GLU A 43 -16.34 51.05 7.36
N LEU A 44 -15.40 51.91 6.94
CA LEU A 44 -14.81 51.73 5.60
C LEU A 44 -13.34 52.16 5.45
N LEU A 45 -12.59 52.32 6.56
CA LEU A 45 -11.15 52.66 6.51
C LEU A 45 -10.37 52.13 7.72
N THR A 46 -10.78 51.00 8.29
CA THR A 46 -9.88 50.25 9.19
C THR A 46 -8.96 49.37 8.35
N GLY A 47 -7.73 49.87 8.20
CA GLY A 47 -6.66 49.19 7.49
C GLY A 47 -6.53 47.72 7.87
N HIS A 48 -6.26 46.90 6.86
CA HIS A 48 -5.83 45.52 6.98
C HIS A 48 -4.59 45.43 7.91
N LYS A 49 -4.81 45.36 9.23
CA LYS A 49 -3.84 44.71 10.11
C LYS A 49 -3.70 43.30 9.55
N LYS A 50 -2.63 43.04 8.79
CA LYS A 50 -2.25 41.68 8.35
C LYS A 50 -2.14 40.84 9.62
N LYS A 51 -3.21 40.12 9.95
CA LYS A 51 -3.25 39.19 11.07
C LYS A 51 -2.18 38.14 10.78
N GLN A 52 -1.19 38.01 11.67
CA GLN A 52 -0.13 37.04 11.48
C GLN A 52 -0.73 35.64 11.30
N PRO A 53 -0.23 34.85 10.32
CA PRO A 53 -0.77 33.52 10.05
C PRO A 53 -0.60 32.64 11.30
N ARG A 54 -1.62 31.85 11.61
CA ARG A 54 -1.60 30.91 12.74
C ARG A 54 -1.24 29.52 12.23
N LEU A 55 -0.03 29.08 12.52
CA LEU A 55 0.53 27.86 11.95
C LEU A 55 0.98 26.89 13.04
N TRP A 56 0.84 25.60 12.78
CA TRP A 56 1.63 24.60 13.49
C TRP A 56 3.07 24.69 13.02
N ASN A 57 4.04 24.48 13.92
CA ASN A 57 5.46 24.49 13.55
C ASN A 57 5.71 23.44 12.44
N PRO A 58 6.15 23.85 11.23
CA PRO A 58 6.33 22.93 10.11
C PRO A 58 7.32 21.80 10.39
N ASN A 59 8.43 22.08 11.10
CA ASN A 59 9.41 21.05 11.45
C ASN A 59 8.81 20.00 12.40
N ALA A 60 8.02 20.45 13.38
CA ALA A 60 7.33 19.54 14.28
C ALA A 60 6.25 18.75 13.52
N ALA A 61 5.53 19.37 12.59
CA ALA A 61 4.54 18.69 11.77
C ALA A 61 5.15 17.51 11.01
N ILE A 62 6.30 17.71 10.37
CA ILE A 62 7.00 16.64 9.64
C ILE A 62 7.37 15.49 10.58
N ASN A 63 8.01 15.78 11.72
CA ASN A 63 8.44 14.75 12.67
C ASN A 63 7.25 13.95 13.24
N TRP A 64 6.15 14.62 13.61
CA TRP A 64 4.94 13.95 14.08
C TRP A 64 4.25 13.13 12.99
N SER A 65 4.42 13.51 11.71
CA SER A 65 3.85 12.78 10.58
C SER A 65 4.62 11.50 10.26
N LEU A 66 5.94 11.49 10.50
CA LEU A 66 6.76 10.28 10.39
C LEU A 66 6.36 9.25 11.45
N LEU A 67 5.99 9.70 12.65
CA LEU A 67 5.53 8.83 13.73
C LEU A 67 4.09 8.36 13.55
N LEU A 68 3.20 9.25 13.09
CA LEU A 68 1.78 8.96 12.95
C LEU A 68 1.47 8.43 11.55
N THR A 69 1.22 9.32 10.59
CA THR A 69 1.01 8.95 9.18
C THR A 69 1.36 10.13 8.25
N PRO A 70 1.79 9.87 7.00
CA PRO A 70 1.91 10.91 5.99
C PRO A 70 0.57 11.58 5.63
N VAL A 71 -0.57 10.92 5.88
CA VAL A 71 -1.92 11.49 5.74
C VAL A 71 -2.11 12.65 6.72
N PHE A 72 -1.77 12.43 7.99
CA PHE A 72 -1.82 13.45 9.03
C PHE A 72 -0.93 14.65 8.66
N GLY A 73 0.28 14.38 8.18
CA GLY A 73 1.20 15.43 7.74
C GLY A 73 0.67 16.26 6.60
N SER A 74 0.17 15.60 5.55
CA SER A 74 -0.40 16.27 4.38
C SER A 74 -1.61 17.13 4.74
N TYR A 75 -2.44 16.66 5.67
CA TYR A 75 -3.56 17.45 6.21
C TYR A 75 -3.08 18.69 6.98
N LEU A 76 -2.13 18.55 7.91
CA LEU A 76 -1.60 19.68 8.68
C LEU A 76 -0.94 20.72 7.78
N GLN A 77 -0.13 20.26 6.81
CA GLN A 77 0.53 21.15 5.88
C GLN A 77 -0.47 21.87 4.97
N MET A 78 -1.51 21.19 4.49
CA MET A 78 -2.62 21.82 3.78
C MET A 78 -3.27 22.93 4.62
N LYS A 79 -3.57 22.67 5.90
CA LYS A 79 -4.14 23.68 6.80
C LYS A 79 -3.20 24.85 7.06
N ASN A 80 -1.91 24.58 7.20
CA ASN A 80 -0.91 25.64 7.33
C ASN A 80 -0.84 26.52 6.06
N TRP A 81 -0.86 25.94 4.86
CA TRP A 81 -0.87 26.71 3.61
C TRP A 81 -2.13 27.55 3.43
N GLN A 82 -3.29 27.03 3.87
CA GLN A 82 -4.54 27.79 3.91
C GLN A 82 -4.45 29.03 4.80
N GLU A 83 -3.77 28.94 5.94
CA GLU A 83 -3.57 30.05 6.88
C GLU A 83 -2.53 31.07 6.37
N ILE A 84 -1.56 30.63 5.56
CA ILE A 84 -0.63 31.51 4.85
C ILE A 84 -1.35 32.29 3.73
N GLY A 85 -2.47 31.75 3.23
CA GLY A 85 -3.26 32.34 2.15
C GLY A 85 -2.81 31.93 0.75
N SER A 86 -1.94 30.93 0.62
CA SER A 86 -1.46 30.46 -0.68
C SER A 86 -2.26 29.22 -1.12
N THR A 87 -3.20 29.47 -2.05
CA THR A 87 -4.20 28.48 -2.48
C THR A 87 -3.58 27.39 -3.35
N THR A 88 -2.58 27.72 -4.16
CA THR A 88 -1.88 26.77 -5.03
C THR A 88 -1.16 25.68 -4.23
N GLU A 89 -0.46 26.05 -3.18
CA GLU A 89 0.32 25.16 -2.33
C GLU A 89 -0.59 24.39 -1.37
N ALA A 90 -1.70 25.00 -0.93
CA ALA A 90 -2.76 24.28 -0.23
C ALA A 90 -3.40 23.20 -1.12
N ASN A 91 -3.61 23.48 -2.41
CA ASN A 91 -4.11 22.49 -3.38
C ASN A 91 -3.08 21.39 -3.65
N ASN A 92 -1.80 21.75 -3.77
CA ASN A 92 -0.72 20.75 -3.88
C ASN A 92 -0.70 19.83 -2.65
N ALA A 93 -0.79 20.39 -1.44
CA ALA A 93 -0.90 19.61 -0.21
C ALA A 93 -2.14 18.71 -0.17
N LYS A 94 -3.25 19.17 -0.74
CA LYS A 94 -4.47 18.36 -0.91
C LYS A 94 -4.23 17.19 -1.89
N TYR A 95 -3.50 17.38 -2.99
CA TYR A 95 -3.14 16.28 -3.89
C TYR A 95 -2.27 15.25 -3.20
N TRP A 96 -1.29 15.67 -2.39
CA TRP A 96 -0.49 14.76 -1.58
C TRP A 96 -1.31 14.00 -0.54
N LEU A 97 -2.28 14.68 0.10
CA LEU A 97 -3.21 14.04 1.02
C LEU A 97 -4.04 12.94 0.33
N VAL A 98 -4.69 13.28 -0.78
CA VAL A 98 -5.52 12.34 -1.55
C VAL A 98 -4.67 11.21 -2.13
N GLY A 99 -3.50 11.53 -2.69
CA GLY A 99 -2.55 10.55 -3.23
C GLY A 99 -2.05 9.58 -2.16
N THR A 100 -1.76 10.07 -0.94
CA THR A 100 -1.38 9.19 0.19
C THR A 100 -2.52 8.25 0.55
N ILE A 101 -3.76 8.74 0.62
CA ILE A 101 -4.93 7.91 0.94
C ILE A 101 -5.11 6.83 -0.13
N ILE A 102 -5.08 7.20 -1.40
CA ILE A 102 -5.18 6.25 -2.52
C ILE A 102 -4.06 5.22 -2.46
N PHE A 103 -2.82 5.66 -2.20
CA PHE A 103 -1.67 4.77 -2.09
C PHE A 103 -1.81 3.78 -0.93
N ILE A 104 -2.26 4.23 0.24
CA ILE A 104 -2.53 3.33 1.39
C ILE A 104 -3.64 2.34 1.05
N LEU A 105 -4.72 2.78 0.40
CA LEU A 105 -5.80 1.89 -0.03
C LEU A 105 -5.29 0.88 -1.06
N PHE A 106 -4.46 1.31 -2.01
CA PHE A 106 -3.80 0.41 -2.96
C PHE A 106 -2.93 -0.62 -2.24
N LEU A 107 -2.10 -0.20 -1.28
CA LEU A 107 -1.24 -1.12 -0.52
C LEU A 107 -2.03 -2.19 0.26
N ASN A 108 -3.20 -1.86 0.80
CA ASN A 108 -4.00 -2.77 1.63
C ASN A 108 -5.04 -3.57 0.84
N LEU A 109 -5.66 -2.96 -0.17
CA LEU A 109 -6.78 -3.54 -0.92
C LEU A 109 -6.40 -3.93 -2.35
N GLY A 110 -5.44 -3.26 -2.98
CA GLY A 110 -5.03 -3.53 -4.36
C GLY A 110 -3.99 -4.64 -4.48
N THR A 111 -3.07 -4.72 -3.52
CA THR A 111 -1.95 -5.68 -3.56
C THR A 111 -2.37 -7.16 -3.57
N PRO A 112 -3.46 -7.59 -2.91
CA PRO A 112 -3.96 -8.97 -3.02
C PRO A 112 -4.48 -9.35 -4.41
N PHE A 113 -4.74 -8.39 -5.30
CA PHE A 113 -5.13 -8.66 -6.69
C PHE A 113 -3.94 -8.76 -7.65
N ILE A 114 -2.74 -8.43 -7.18
CA ILE A 114 -1.51 -8.40 -8.00
C ILE A 114 -0.59 -9.55 -7.61
N TRP A 115 -0.53 -9.89 -6.32
CA TRP A 115 0.35 -10.93 -5.80
C TRP A 115 -0.45 -11.96 -5.02
N ASP A 116 -0.31 -13.23 -5.40
CA ASP A 116 -0.92 -14.36 -4.69
C ASP A 116 0.00 -14.95 -3.61
N ASP A 117 1.31 -14.64 -3.68
CA ASP A 117 2.30 -15.18 -2.77
C ASP A 117 2.28 -14.49 -1.38
N PRO A 118 2.17 -15.27 -0.27
CA PRO A 118 2.10 -14.71 1.08
C PRO A 118 3.33 -13.91 1.51
N TYR A 119 4.53 -14.27 1.04
CA TYR A 119 5.77 -13.57 1.38
C TYR A 119 5.84 -12.21 0.66
N GLN A 120 5.42 -12.15 -0.60
CA GLN A 120 5.32 -10.91 -1.37
C GLN A 120 4.28 -9.95 -0.78
N LEU A 121 3.11 -10.47 -0.37
CA LEU A 121 2.04 -9.68 0.25
C LEU A 121 2.45 -9.04 1.58
N GLN A 122 3.40 -9.64 2.31
CA GLN A 122 3.91 -9.05 3.56
C GLN A 122 5.10 -8.11 3.35
N THR A 123 5.95 -8.38 2.35
CA THR A 123 7.26 -7.72 2.21
C THR A 123 7.21 -6.50 1.30
N TYR A 124 6.51 -6.59 0.17
CA TYR A 124 6.49 -5.51 -0.82
C TYR A 124 5.73 -4.27 -0.35
N PRO A 125 4.54 -4.37 0.27
CA PRO A 125 3.83 -3.18 0.74
C PRO A 125 4.62 -2.39 1.80
N LYS A 126 5.34 -3.08 2.69
CA LYS A 126 6.21 -2.44 3.69
C LYS A 126 7.36 -1.67 3.03
N SER A 127 8.03 -2.32 2.08
CA SER A 127 9.15 -1.72 1.33
C SER A 127 8.70 -0.50 0.53
N LEU A 128 7.57 -0.61 -0.18
CA LEU A 128 6.95 0.50 -0.92
C LEU A 128 6.50 1.63 0.01
N GLY A 129 5.98 1.30 1.20
CA GLY A 129 5.62 2.30 2.22
C GLY A 129 6.81 3.13 2.69
N ILE A 130 7.95 2.49 2.98
CA ILE A 130 9.18 3.19 3.37
C ILE A 130 9.67 4.09 2.24
N LEU A 131 9.72 3.58 1.01
CA LEU A 131 10.11 4.37 -0.17
C LEU A 131 9.18 5.59 -0.36
N TYR A 132 7.88 5.39 -0.19
CA TYR A 132 6.89 6.46 -0.28
C TYR A 132 7.14 7.55 0.77
N ILE A 133 7.43 7.19 2.02
CA ILE A 133 7.73 8.17 3.08
C ILE A 133 8.95 9.03 2.72
N ILE A 134 10.00 8.42 2.15
CA ILE A 134 11.20 9.14 1.71
C ILE A 134 10.84 10.14 0.60
N ILE A 135 10.11 9.68 -0.42
CA ILE A 135 9.67 10.54 -1.53
C ILE A 135 8.80 11.68 -1.02
N TRP A 136 7.80 11.36 -0.19
CA TRP A 136 6.89 12.33 0.41
C TRP A 136 7.64 13.38 1.24
N TYR A 137 8.64 12.98 2.02
CA TYR A 137 9.45 13.89 2.82
C TYR A 137 10.17 14.93 1.96
N PHE A 138 10.90 14.47 0.93
CA PHE A 138 11.73 15.34 0.10
C PHE A 138 10.93 16.14 -0.93
N ALA A 139 9.93 15.51 -1.56
CA ALA A 139 9.14 16.14 -2.62
C ALA A 139 8.11 17.13 -2.08
N PHE A 140 7.62 16.91 -0.85
CA PHE A 140 6.51 17.69 -0.31
C PHE A 140 6.76 18.21 1.10
N ALA A 141 7.02 17.33 2.06
CA ALA A 141 6.96 17.70 3.47
C ALA A 141 7.94 18.82 3.84
N LYS A 142 9.16 18.78 3.27
CA LYS A 142 10.20 19.79 3.51
C LYS A 142 9.85 21.19 2.94
N SER A 143 9.06 21.25 1.88
CA SER A 143 8.78 22.51 1.15
C SER A 143 8.19 23.61 2.04
N GLN A 144 7.28 23.24 2.95
CA GLN A 144 6.64 24.19 3.87
C GLN A 144 7.62 24.73 4.92
N SER A 145 8.51 23.87 5.45
CA SER A 145 9.54 24.30 6.40
C SER A 145 10.51 25.31 5.77
N ASP A 146 10.93 25.05 4.53
CA ASP A 146 11.82 25.94 3.79
C ASP A 146 11.13 27.28 3.49
N PHE A 147 9.84 27.27 3.11
CA PHE A 147 9.07 28.49 2.88
C PHE A 147 8.93 29.33 4.15
N VAL A 148 8.51 28.73 5.27
CA VAL A 148 8.35 29.46 6.53
C VAL A 148 9.69 30.03 7.00
N LYS A 149 10.80 29.28 6.84
CA LYS A 149 12.14 29.77 7.19
C LYS A 149 12.58 30.96 6.34
N LYS A 150 12.26 30.98 5.04
CA LYS A 150 12.69 32.02 4.08
C LYS A 150 11.80 33.27 4.12
N HIS A 151 10.50 33.12 4.29
CA HIS A 151 9.53 34.22 4.10
C HIS A 151 8.88 34.71 5.39
N LEU A 152 8.71 33.84 6.38
CA LEU A 152 8.03 34.19 7.64
C LEU A 152 9.01 34.28 8.81
N HIS A 153 10.13 33.56 8.78
CA HIS A 153 11.05 33.38 9.91
C HIS A 153 10.30 32.95 11.18
N SER A 154 10.14 33.86 12.16
CA SER A 154 9.38 33.66 13.40
C SER A 154 8.10 34.52 13.47
N ASN A 155 7.75 35.21 12.39
CA ASN A 155 6.61 36.13 12.29
C ASN A 155 5.29 35.38 12.02
N TYR A 156 4.96 34.43 12.91
CA TYR A 156 3.71 33.68 12.87
C TYR A 156 3.28 33.24 14.27
N GLN A 157 1.98 33.10 14.49
CA GLN A 157 1.44 32.64 15.77
C GLN A 157 1.42 31.10 15.78
N LYS A 158 2.04 30.49 16.80
CA LYS A 158 2.11 29.03 16.93
C LYS A 158 0.77 28.46 17.42
N LYS A 159 0.21 27.52 16.67
CA LYS A 159 -0.95 26.72 17.11
C LYS A 159 -0.53 25.63 18.11
N SER A 160 -1.43 25.27 19.01
CA SER A 160 -1.23 24.20 19.99
C SER A 160 -1.33 22.81 19.35
N TRP A 161 -0.60 21.84 19.92
CA TRP A 161 -0.48 20.48 19.40
C TRP A 161 -1.41 19.45 20.03
N GLY A 162 -2.01 19.74 21.20
CA GLY A 162 -2.77 18.76 21.98
C GLY A 162 -3.91 18.12 21.19
N ILE A 163 -4.82 18.94 20.64
CA ILE A 163 -6.00 18.44 19.93
C ILE A 163 -5.61 17.62 18.68
N PRO A 164 -4.74 18.11 17.75
CA PRO A 164 -4.35 17.32 16.59
C PRO A 164 -3.72 15.98 16.92
N LEU A 165 -2.83 15.93 17.93
CA LEU A 165 -2.13 14.69 18.29
C LEU A 165 -3.06 13.67 18.95
N ILE A 166 -3.98 14.11 19.81
CA ILE A 166 -4.97 13.22 20.44
C ILE A 166 -5.86 12.58 19.36
N ILE A 167 -6.39 13.39 18.44
CA ILE A 167 -7.24 12.90 17.35
C ILE A 167 -6.47 11.90 16.48
N ALA A 168 -5.25 12.24 16.07
CA ALA A 168 -4.44 11.37 15.23
C ALA A 168 -4.09 10.04 15.93
N SER A 169 -3.79 10.09 17.23
CA SER A 169 -3.49 8.89 18.02
C SER A 169 -4.72 7.97 18.13
N ILE A 170 -5.91 8.52 18.38
CA ILE A 170 -7.16 7.75 18.44
C ILE A 170 -7.47 7.08 17.10
N ILE A 171 -7.30 7.82 15.99
CA ILE A 171 -7.51 7.28 14.63
C ILE A 171 -6.52 6.14 14.36
N LEU A 172 -5.25 6.34 14.71
CA LEU A 172 -4.21 5.33 14.49
C LEU A 172 -4.48 4.05 15.28
N ILE A 173 -4.79 4.18 16.58
CA ILE A 173 -5.10 3.03 17.44
C ILE A 173 -6.35 2.31 16.92
N SER A 174 -7.42 3.04 16.59
CA SER A 174 -8.65 2.46 16.05
C SER A 174 -8.41 1.74 14.72
N SER A 175 -7.58 2.31 13.83
CA SER A 175 -7.25 1.67 12.55
C SER A 175 -6.45 0.37 12.76
N PHE A 176 -5.52 0.39 13.72
CA PHE A 176 -4.70 -0.78 14.06
C PHE A 176 -5.55 -1.90 14.66
N THR A 177 -6.48 -1.59 15.57
CA THR A 177 -7.38 -2.59 16.16
C THR A 177 -8.31 -3.20 15.13
N ILE A 178 -8.83 -2.41 14.18
CA ILE A 178 -9.64 -2.91 13.07
C ILE A 178 -8.82 -3.86 12.19
N LEU A 179 -7.58 -3.52 11.84
CA LEU A 179 -6.71 -4.37 11.02
C LEU A 179 -6.36 -5.70 11.72
N MET A 180 -6.16 -5.67 13.03
CA MET A 180 -5.93 -6.88 13.85
C MET A 180 -7.19 -7.74 13.97
N ALA A 181 -8.38 -7.11 14.07
CA ALA A 181 -9.64 -7.84 14.10
C ALA A 181 -9.96 -8.50 12.76
N THR A 182 -9.75 -7.81 11.64
CA THR A 182 -9.99 -8.38 10.30
C THR A 182 -9.02 -9.50 9.95
N SER A 183 -7.75 -9.40 10.35
CA SER A 183 -6.81 -10.52 10.21
C SER A 183 -7.26 -11.74 11.02
N SER A 184 -7.72 -11.53 12.26
CA SER A 184 -8.25 -12.63 13.09
C SER A 184 -9.49 -13.27 12.47
N THR A 185 -10.45 -12.49 11.96
CA THR A 185 -11.67 -13.06 11.35
C THR A 185 -11.43 -13.73 10.00
N ILE A 186 -10.47 -13.25 9.20
CA ILE A 186 -10.08 -13.92 7.95
C ILE A 186 -9.36 -15.23 8.27
N ILE A 187 -8.50 -15.25 9.29
CA ILE A 187 -7.85 -16.48 9.76
C ILE A 187 -8.90 -17.46 10.25
N ASP A 188 -9.85 -17.04 11.08
CA ASP A 188 -10.93 -17.90 11.58
C ASP A 188 -11.86 -18.39 10.46
N ALA A 189 -12.16 -17.55 9.46
CA ALA A 189 -12.98 -17.95 8.31
C ALA A 189 -12.26 -18.96 7.42
N LYS A 190 -10.96 -18.75 7.15
CA LYS A 190 -10.12 -19.72 6.44
C LYS A 190 -9.95 -21.01 7.24
N TYR A 191 -9.74 -20.91 8.56
CA TYR A 191 -9.61 -22.06 9.44
C TYR A 191 -10.92 -22.85 9.53
N LYS A 192 -12.07 -22.17 9.57
CA LYS A 192 -13.39 -22.79 9.58
C LYS A 192 -13.76 -23.40 8.23
N SER A 193 -13.40 -22.78 7.11
CA SER A 193 -13.56 -23.40 5.78
C SER A 193 -12.65 -24.60 5.60
N SER A 194 -11.40 -24.50 6.07
CA SER A 194 -10.46 -25.63 6.08
C SER A 194 -10.89 -26.72 7.04
N ALA A 195 -11.50 -26.40 8.18
CA ALA A 195 -12.05 -27.37 9.13
C ALA A 195 -13.31 -28.08 8.59
N LEU A 196 -14.13 -27.38 7.80
CA LEU A 196 -15.27 -27.99 7.11
C LEU A 196 -14.81 -28.89 5.95
N ASN A 197 -13.72 -28.50 5.26
CA ASN A 197 -13.11 -29.32 4.21
C ASN A 197 -12.28 -30.48 4.78
N SER A 198 -11.65 -30.30 5.94
CA SER A 198 -10.87 -31.35 6.64
C SER A 198 -11.74 -32.38 7.35
N GLN A 199 -13.05 -32.15 7.41
CA GLN A 199 -13.99 -33.19 7.80
C GLN A 199 -14.16 -34.24 6.68
N LYS A 200 -13.73 -33.94 5.45
CA LYS A 200 -13.36 -34.96 4.47
C LYS A 200 -11.85 -35.15 4.54
N LYS A 201 -11.45 -36.35 4.95
CA LYS A 201 -10.04 -36.74 4.93
C LYS A 201 -9.56 -36.68 3.47
N PRO A 202 -8.30 -36.28 3.16
CA PRO A 202 -7.82 -36.10 1.78
C PRO A 202 -8.02 -37.32 0.85
N TRP A 203 -8.13 -38.51 1.42
CA TRP A 203 -8.42 -39.76 0.71
C TRP A 203 -9.91 -40.10 0.52
N GLU A 204 -10.81 -39.27 1.02
CA GLU A 204 -12.26 -39.30 0.79
C GLU A 204 -12.67 -38.37 -0.37
N MET A 205 -11.70 -37.75 -1.05
CA MET A 205 -11.93 -37.13 -2.36
C MET A 205 -12.08 -38.22 -3.43
N ASP A 206 -13.21 -38.18 -4.15
CA ASP A 206 -13.48 -39.03 -5.30
C ASP A 206 -12.68 -38.52 -6.51
N TRP A 207 -11.54 -39.17 -6.76
CA TRP A 207 -10.60 -38.81 -7.83
C TRP A 207 -11.14 -39.12 -9.24
N ASP A 208 -12.21 -39.92 -9.37
CA ASP A 208 -12.86 -40.17 -10.66
C ASP A 208 -13.66 -38.94 -11.14
N GLN A 209 -14.14 -38.08 -10.23
CA GLN A 209 -14.81 -36.83 -10.60
C GLN A 209 -13.84 -35.74 -11.06
N THR A 210 -12.68 -35.61 -10.40
CA THR A 210 -11.70 -34.55 -10.69
C THR A 210 -11.03 -34.75 -12.04
N ASN A 211 -10.76 -36.00 -12.45
CA ASN A 211 -10.22 -36.30 -13.78
C ASN A 211 -11.19 -35.98 -14.92
N ASN A 212 -12.50 -36.11 -14.69
CA ASN A 212 -13.52 -35.78 -15.69
C ASN A 212 -13.68 -34.26 -15.90
N GLN A 213 -13.51 -33.43 -14.86
CA GLN A 213 -13.54 -31.97 -15.03
C GLN A 213 -12.33 -31.44 -15.83
N VAL A 214 -11.14 -32.02 -15.63
CA VAL A 214 -9.94 -31.65 -16.39
C VAL A 214 -10.01 -32.10 -17.85
N GLN A 215 -10.62 -33.26 -18.14
CA GLN A 215 -10.83 -33.72 -19.52
C GLN A 215 -11.89 -32.91 -20.28
N THR A 216 -12.89 -32.34 -19.58
CA THR A 216 -13.95 -31.57 -20.23
C THR A 216 -13.46 -30.19 -20.70
N GLU A 217 -12.45 -29.60 -20.03
CA GLU A 217 -11.83 -28.34 -20.47
C GLU A 217 -10.74 -28.53 -21.55
N GLN A 218 -10.14 -29.72 -21.67
CA GLN A 218 -9.20 -30.02 -22.76
C GLN A 218 -9.88 -30.44 -24.06
N ASN A 219 -11.14 -30.90 -24.00
CA ASN A 219 -11.89 -31.34 -25.19
C ASN A 219 -12.67 -30.22 -25.90
N THR A 220 -12.63 -28.96 -25.44
CA THR A 220 -13.31 -27.84 -26.12
C THR A 220 -12.50 -27.16 -27.23
N THR A 221 -11.30 -27.65 -27.60
CA THR A 221 -10.44 -26.96 -28.58
C THR A 221 -10.02 -27.78 -29.81
N ALA A 222 -10.48 -29.03 -29.96
CA ALA A 222 -10.10 -29.90 -31.09
C ALA A 222 -11.13 -29.99 -32.24
N GLU A 223 -12.32 -29.38 -32.12
CA GLU A 223 -13.43 -29.57 -33.08
C GLU A 223 -13.71 -28.39 -34.03
N ASN A 224 -12.75 -27.48 -34.25
CA ASN A 224 -12.87 -26.42 -35.26
C ASN A 224 -11.63 -26.30 -36.14
N HIS A 225 -11.33 -27.35 -36.90
CA HIS A 225 -10.59 -27.22 -38.17
C HIS A 225 -10.74 -28.49 -39.02
N SER A 226 -11.97 -28.79 -39.41
CA SER A 226 -12.24 -29.69 -40.53
C SER A 226 -12.61 -28.88 -41.75
N GLU A 227 -11.65 -28.57 -42.61
CA GLU A 227 -11.89 -28.36 -44.04
C GLU A 227 -10.60 -28.46 -44.87
N LYS A 228 -10.66 -29.33 -45.89
CA LYS A 228 -9.90 -29.30 -47.17
C LYS A 228 -8.41 -29.71 -47.18
N TYR A 229 -8.10 -30.93 -47.65
CA TYR A 229 -7.78 -31.27 -49.05
C TYR A 229 -7.39 -32.76 -49.18
N VAL A 230 -7.68 -33.33 -50.35
CA VAL A 230 -7.55 -34.75 -50.74
C VAL A 230 -6.25 -34.95 -51.56
N GLN A 231 -5.79 -36.22 -51.65
CA GLN A 231 -4.82 -36.83 -52.60
C GLN A 231 -3.35 -36.89 -52.14
N GLU A 232 -2.52 -37.91 -52.40
CA GLU A 232 -2.64 -39.27 -52.97
C GLU A 232 -1.22 -39.93 -52.94
N SER A 233 -1.16 -41.27 -52.87
CA SER A 233 -0.10 -42.20 -53.31
C SER A 233 1.25 -42.37 -52.56
N ASN A 234 1.51 -43.65 -52.26
CA ASN A 234 2.78 -44.28 -51.91
C ASN A 234 3.79 -44.30 -53.08
N SER A 235 5.10 -44.20 -52.81
CA SER A 235 6.15 -45.08 -53.38
C SER A 235 7.58 -44.79 -52.86
N SER A 236 8.25 -45.87 -52.42
CA SER A 236 9.70 -46.23 -52.47
C SER A 236 10.86 -45.34 -51.93
N ASN A 237 11.68 -46.03 -51.10
CA ASN A 237 13.04 -45.76 -50.55
C ASN A 237 14.15 -45.62 -51.63
N PRO A 238 15.47 -45.39 -51.34
CA PRO A 238 16.19 -44.95 -50.12
C PRO A 238 17.39 -43.94 -50.33
N PHE A 239 17.96 -43.46 -49.20
CA PHE A 239 19.38 -43.07 -48.96
C PHE A 239 19.92 -41.69 -49.44
N SER A 240 20.20 -40.77 -48.48
CA SER A 240 21.52 -40.13 -48.20
C SER A 240 21.40 -38.75 -47.49
N ASP A 241 21.72 -38.74 -46.17
CA ASP A 241 22.41 -37.75 -45.29
C ASP A 241 22.47 -36.22 -45.59
N PRO A 242 22.93 -35.37 -44.65
CA PRO A 242 22.32 -34.81 -43.43
C PRO A 242 21.91 -33.33 -43.63
N ASN A 243 20.79 -32.86 -43.05
CA ASN A 243 20.44 -31.44 -43.09
C ASN A 243 19.97 -30.89 -41.73
N TYR A 244 20.79 -29.98 -41.19
CA TYR A 244 20.43 -28.63 -40.74
C TYR A 244 19.05 -28.40 -40.08
N GLY A 245 19.09 -28.14 -38.77
CA GLY A 245 18.33 -27.13 -38.03
C GLY A 245 16.81 -27.08 -38.13
N LYS A 246 16.11 -27.35 -37.02
CA LYS A 246 15.05 -26.49 -36.45
C LYS A 246 14.39 -27.10 -35.20
N ASP A 247 13.99 -26.20 -34.31
CA ASP A 247 12.88 -26.30 -33.35
C ASP A 247 13.08 -27.18 -32.10
N LEU A 248 13.77 -26.62 -31.10
CA LEU A 248 13.52 -26.93 -29.69
C LEU A 248 12.14 -26.36 -29.31
N ASN A 249 11.10 -27.15 -29.58
CA ASN A 249 9.77 -26.93 -29.03
C ASN A 249 9.76 -27.52 -27.62
N ILE A 250 10.20 -26.73 -26.64
CA ILE A 250 10.02 -27.04 -25.22
C ILE A 250 8.51 -26.88 -24.96
N SER A 251 7.79 -27.99 -24.88
CA SER A 251 6.46 -27.97 -24.27
C SER A 251 6.66 -27.86 -22.75
N ASP A 252 6.69 -26.62 -22.27
CA ASP A 252 6.57 -26.31 -20.84
C ASP A 252 5.18 -26.75 -20.38
N LYS A 253 5.08 -28.02 -20.00
CA LYS A 253 3.97 -28.53 -19.20
C LYS A 253 4.23 -28.04 -17.78
N THR A 254 3.87 -26.79 -17.49
CA THR A 254 4.02 -26.21 -16.16
C THR A 254 3.16 -27.00 -15.18
N GLN A 255 3.78 -27.95 -14.50
CA GLN A 255 3.17 -28.76 -13.46
C GLN A 255 2.85 -27.85 -12.28
N SER A 256 1.61 -27.91 -11.78
CA SER A 256 1.19 -27.12 -10.61
C SER A 256 2.10 -27.42 -9.42
N ALA A 257 2.38 -26.42 -8.58
CA ALA A 257 3.19 -26.60 -7.37
C ALA A 257 2.65 -27.71 -6.46
N GLU A 258 1.33 -27.92 -6.46
CA GLU A 258 0.65 -29.02 -5.77
C GLU A 258 1.02 -30.37 -6.37
N GLN A 259 1.03 -30.48 -7.70
CA GLN A 259 1.36 -31.73 -8.38
C GLN A 259 2.85 -32.07 -8.23
N LEU A 260 3.74 -31.07 -8.23
CA LEU A 260 5.17 -31.27 -7.92
C LEU A 260 5.37 -31.77 -6.48
N HIS A 261 4.58 -31.26 -5.53
CA HIS A 261 4.62 -31.69 -4.14
C HIS A 261 4.23 -33.17 -3.99
N TYR A 262 3.12 -33.60 -4.58
CA TYR A 262 2.70 -34.99 -4.55
C TYR A 262 3.66 -35.93 -5.28
N ASP A 263 4.13 -35.55 -6.46
CA ASP A 263 5.08 -36.36 -7.23
C ASP A 263 6.38 -36.59 -6.46
N SER A 264 6.86 -35.58 -5.73
CA SER A 264 8.05 -35.69 -4.89
C SER A 264 7.88 -36.70 -3.76
N ILE A 265 6.70 -36.73 -3.11
CA ILE A 265 6.39 -37.69 -2.06
C ILE A 265 6.26 -39.10 -2.63
N LEU A 266 5.51 -39.26 -3.72
CA LEU A 266 5.24 -40.57 -4.34
C LEU A 266 6.49 -41.18 -4.99
N ALA A 267 7.44 -40.37 -5.43
CA ALA A 267 8.72 -40.84 -5.94
C ALA A 267 9.54 -41.59 -4.86
N VAL A 268 9.40 -41.20 -3.59
CA VAL A 268 10.12 -41.83 -2.46
C VAL A 268 9.25 -42.86 -1.73
N HIS A 269 7.96 -42.57 -1.59
CA HIS A 269 6.96 -43.43 -0.94
C HIS A 269 5.77 -43.67 -1.87
N PRO A 270 5.86 -44.63 -2.82
CA PRO A 270 4.76 -44.96 -3.72
C PRO A 270 3.47 -45.41 -2.99
N ASP A 271 3.62 -45.89 -1.76
CA ASP A 271 2.59 -46.36 -0.85
C ASP A 271 2.08 -45.28 0.13
N ALA A 272 2.56 -44.03 0.03
CA ALA A 272 2.21 -42.95 0.96
C ALA A 272 0.69 -42.73 1.07
N LEU A 273 -0.03 -42.83 -0.06
CA LEU A 273 -1.49 -42.68 -0.08
C LEU A 273 -2.22 -43.82 0.61
N GLU A 274 -1.67 -45.03 0.61
CA GLU A 274 -2.26 -46.17 1.30
C GLU A 274 -1.96 -46.12 2.79
N ILE A 275 -0.72 -45.79 3.16
CA ILE A 275 -0.29 -45.62 4.55
C ILE A 275 -1.09 -44.52 5.25
N ALA A 276 -1.32 -43.39 4.60
CA ALA A 276 -2.09 -42.29 5.17
C ALA A 276 -3.54 -42.68 5.53
N LYS A 277 -4.10 -43.74 4.91
CA LYS A 277 -5.44 -44.26 5.21
C LYS A 277 -5.47 -45.28 6.34
N GLN A 278 -4.31 -45.83 6.70
CA GLN A 278 -4.20 -46.88 7.71
C GLN A 278 -4.43 -46.33 9.11
N LYS A 279 -5.16 -47.07 9.93
CA LYS A 279 -5.43 -46.69 11.32
C LYS A 279 -4.16 -46.77 12.17
N GLU A 280 -3.25 -47.66 11.78
CA GLU A 280 -1.94 -47.89 12.37
C GLU A 280 -1.06 -46.64 12.30
N PHE A 281 -1.11 -45.92 11.17
CA PHE A 281 -0.39 -44.65 10.98
C PHE A 281 -0.93 -43.55 11.90
N GLU A 282 -2.27 -43.41 11.98
CA GLU A 282 -2.92 -42.47 12.90
C GLU A 282 -2.63 -42.80 14.37
N ASN A 283 -2.65 -44.08 14.73
CA ASN A 283 -2.30 -44.54 16.08
C ASN A 283 -0.82 -44.25 16.42
N TRP A 284 0.08 -44.42 15.46
CA TRP A 284 1.51 -44.13 15.63
C TRP A 284 1.74 -42.64 15.89
N ILE A 285 1.12 -41.73 15.12
CA ILE A 285 1.18 -40.29 15.39
C ILE A 285 0.68 -39.98 16.82
N ASN A 286 -0.45 -40.57 17.20
CA ASN A 286 -1.05 -40.36 18.51
C ASN A 286 -0.25 -40.95 19.68
N SER A 287 0.61 -41.94 19.43
CA SER A 287 1.47 -42.54 20.45
C SER A 287 2.61 -41.62 20.91
N HIS A 288 2.92 -40.57 20.16
CA HIS A 288 3.98 -39.62 20.48
C HIS A 288 3.57 -38.62 21.58
N SER A 289 4.58 -38.00 22.21
CA SER A 289 4.38 -36.90 23.16
C SER A 289 3.59 -35.74 22.53
N PRO A 290 2.92 -34.88 23.32
CA PRO A 290 2.11 -33.78 22.80
C PRO A 290 2.84 -32.84 21.82
N GLU A 291 4.14 -32.59 22.04
CA GLU A 291 4.97 -31.74 21.18
C GLU A 291 5.20 -32.38 19.80
N TRP A 292 5.54 -33.67 19.78
CA TRP A 292 5.77 -34.44 18.56
C TRP A 292 4.49 -34.75 17.79
N ARG A 293 3.38 -34.99 18.49
CA ARG A 293 2.06 -35.18 17.85
C ARG A 293 1.66 -33.93 17.08
N LYS A 294 1.78 -32.75 17.71
CA LYS A 294 1.51 -31.48 17.06
C LYS A 294 2.38 -31.27 15.82
N TYR A 295 3.67 -31.59 15.91
CA TYR A 295 4.58 -31.52 14.76
C TYR A 295 4.10 -32.40 13.59
N TYR A 296 3.78 -33.68 13.83
CA TYR A 296 3.31 -34.57 12.78
C TYR A 296 1.93 -34.19 12.22
N ASP A 297 1.04 -33.66 13.06
CA ASP A 297 -0.25 -33.10 12.61
C ASP A 297 -0.04 -31.88 11.70
N ASP A 298 0.88 -30.98 12.05
CA ASP A 298 1.20 -29.81 11.22
C ASP A 298 1.80 -30.23 9.86
N VAL A 299 2.67 -31.25 9.87
CA VAL A 299 3.28 -31.83 8.65
C VAL A 299 2.23 -32.53 7.77
N ALA A 300 1.31 -33.30 8.35
CA ALA A 300 0.27 -34.00 7.59
C ALA A 300 -0.73 -33.03 6.92
N ASN A 301 -0.98 -31.87 7.54
CA ASN A 301 -1.95 -30.89 7.05
C ASN A 301 -1.34 -29.82 6.12
N SER A 302 -0.08 -29.46 6.32
CA SER A 302 0.53 -28.30 5.65
C SER A 302 2.05 -28.39 5.43
N GLY A 303 2.64 -29.58 5.63
CA GLY A 303 4.08 -29.78 5.51
C GLY A 303 4.60 -29.66 4.07
N THR A 304 5.91 -29.44 3.94
CA THR A 304 6.61 -29.58 2.65
C THR A 304 6.76 -31.05 2.26
N ALA A 305 7.07 -31.33 0.98
CA ALA A 305 7.26 -32.69 0.51
C ALA A 305 8.35 -33.42 1.32
N ASP A 306 9.46 -32.74 1.61
CA ASP A 306 10.56 -33.27 2.42
C ASP A 306 10.11 -33.63 3.85
N GLN A 307 9.26 -32.79 4.46
CA GLN A 307 8.73 -33.05 5.79
C GLN A 307 7.80 -34.27 5.82
N VAL A 308 6.94 -34.41 4.80
CA VAL A 308 6.07 -35.58 4.66
C VAL A 308 6.88 -36.85 4.40
N ILE A 309 7.91 -36.78 3.54
CA ILE A 309 8.84 -37.89 3.30
C ILE A 309 9.54 -38.30 4.60
N GLN A 310 10.04 -37.33 5.38
CA GLN A 310 10.67 -37.63 6.65
C GLN A 310 9.72 -38.30 7.64
N MET A 311 8.49 -37.81 7.76
CA MET A 311 7.46 -38.43 8.60
C MET A 311 7.15 -39.88 8.17
N MET A 312 7.08 -40.14 6.87
CA MET A 312 6.86 -41.49 6.33
C MET A 312 8.06 -42.42 6.61
N ASN A 313 9.28 -41.91 6.51
CA ASN A 313 10.49 -42.65 6.89
C ASN A 313 10.48 -43.00 8.39
N ASP A 314 10.14 -42.04 9.26
CA ASP A 314 10.06 -42.24 10.70
C ASP A 314 9.03 -43.32 11.06
N TYR A 315 7.85 -43.30 10.42
CA TYR A 315 6.82 -44.33 10.61
C TYR A 315 7.34 -45.70 10.18
N LYS A 316 7.90 -45.81 8.97
CA LYS A 316 8.40 -47.08 8.43
C LYS A 316 9.54 -47.66 9.28
N ALA A 317 10.41 -46.82 9.82
CA ALA A 317 11.48 -47.26 10.73
C ALA A 317 10.94 -47.87 12.04
N ASN A 318 9.77 -47.43 12.50
CA ASN A 318 9.15 -47.88 13.75
C ASN A 318 8.28 -49.15 13.62
N ILE A 319 7.91 -49.56 12.40
CA ILE A 319 7.11 -50.77 12.15
C ILE A 319 7.93 -51.97 11.65
N ILE A 320 9.22 -51.77 11.34
CA ILE A 320 10.13 -52.83 10.84
C ILE A 320 10.87 -53.56 12.00
N HIS A 321 10.56 -53.26 13.27
CA HIS A 321 11.11 -53.91 14.46
C HIS A 321 10.02 -54.46 15.39
#